data_AF-A0ABD2N5C4-F1
#
_entry.id   AF-A0ABD2N5C4-F1
#
_cell.length_a   1.000
_cell.length_b   1.000
_cell.length_c   1.000
_cell.angle_alpha   90.00
_cell.angle_beta   90.00
_cell.angle_gamma   90.00
#
_symmetry.space_group_name_H-M   'P 1'
#
loop_
_entity.id
_entity.type
_entity.pdbx_description
1 polymer ?
#
loop_
_entity_poly.entity_id
_entity_poly.type
_entity_poly.pdbx_seq_one_letter_code
_entity_poly.pdbx_strand_id
1 'polypeptide(L)' 'KLPEVTSGKATGKDIKWNFTKFIVNKNGVPVERYASSTKPLTLVDSLDSLW' A
#
# COMPACT_ATOMS: atom_id res chain seq x y z
N LYS A 1 -26.63 -22.31 -7.13
CA LYS A 1 -25.50 -21.72 -7.90
C LYS A 1 -24.93 -20.60 -7.05
N LEU A 2 -23.70 -20.74 -6.54
CA LEU A 2 -23.04 -19.69 -5.75
C LEU A 2 -22.85 -18.45 -6.65
N PRO A 3 -22.96 -17.22 -6.13
CA PRO A 3 -22.77 -16.02 -6.94
C PRO A 3 -21.33 -16.00 -7.47
N GLU A 4 -21.19 -15.78 -8.78
CA GLU A 4 -19.89 -15.50 -9.40
C GLU A 4 -19.31 -14.25 -8.74
N VAL A 5 -18.14 -14.38 -8.13
CA VAL A 5 -17.35 -13.24 -7.66
C VAL A 5 -16.84 -12.52 -8.90
N THR A 6 -17.61 -11.57 -9.42
CA THR A 6 -17.15 -10.68 -10.47
C THR A 6 -16.05 -9.82 -9.84
N SER A 7 -14.79 -10.09 -10.19
CA SER A 7 -13.63 -9.29 -9.82
C SER A 7 -13.91 -7.82 -10.13
N GLY A 8 -14.32 -7.06 -9.12
CA GLY A 8 -14.60 -5.64 -9.24
C GLY A 8 -13.38 -4.93 -9.81
N LYS A 9 -13.61 -4.08 -10.81
CA LYS A 9 -12.58 -3.27 -11.49
C LYS A 9 -11.69 -2.63 -10.43
N ALA A 10 -10.43 -3.06 -10.37
CA ALA A 10 -9.47 -2.63 -9.36
C ALA A 10 -9.15 -1.14 -9.55
N THR A 11 -9.96 -0.27 -8.95
CA THR A 11 -9.46 1.06 -8.60
C THR A 11 -8.28 0.82 -7.66
N GLY A 12 -7.15 1.50 -7.83
CA GLY A 12 -5.94 1.30 -7.02
C GLY A 12 -6.09 1.57 -5.52
N LYS A 13 -7.33 1.65 -5.03
CA LYS A 13 -7.74 1.95 -3.66
C LYS A 13 -7.77 0.69 -2.79
N ASP A 14 -8.18 -0.47 -3.30
CA ASP A 14 -8.30 -1.67 -2.45
C ASP A 14 -6.94 -2.29 -2.13
N ILE A 15 -6.81 -2.91 -0.96
CA ILE A 15 -5.65 -3.73 -0.59
C ILE A 15 -5.79 -5.07 -1.31
N LYS A 16 -4.92 -5.33 -2.29
CA LYS A 16 -5.00 -6.50 -3.18
C LYS A 16 -4.32 -7.76 -2.62
N TRP A 17 -3.33 -7.58 -1.76
CA TRP A 17 -2.55 -8.67 -1.19
C TRP A 17 -1.93 -8.30 0.16
N ASN A 18 -1.55 -9.33 0.92
CA ASN A 18 -0.76 -9.18 2.15
C ASN A 18 0.56 -8.43 1.86
N PHE A 19 1.05 -7.69 2.86
CA PHE A 19 2.28 -6.89 2.78
C PHE A 19 2.22 -5.63 1.89
N THR A 20 1.03 -5.11 1.59
CA THR A 20 0.90 -3.71 1.12
C THR A 20 1.43 -2.78 2.21
N LYS A 21 2.31 -1.84 1.86
CA LYS A 21 3.04 -1.01 2.84
C LYS A 21 2.58 0.44 2.71
N PHE A 22 2.55 1.14 3.84
CA PHE A 22 2.21 2.56 3.91
C PHE A 22 3.27 3.27 4.74
N ILE A 23 3.68 4.45 4.29
CA ILE A 23 4.50 5.35 5.10
C ILE A 23 3.56 6.38 5.72
N VAL A 24 3.68 6.57 7.03
CA VAL A 24 2.87 7.48 7.82
C VAL A 24 3.78 8.54 8.44
N ASN A 25 3.43 9.81 8.27
CA ASN A 25 4.23 10.92 8.79
C ASN A 25 4.03 11.13 10.31
N LYS A 26 4.80 12.05 10.90
CA LYS A 26 4.75 12.37 12.34
C LYS A 26 3.40 12.87 12.87
N ASN A 27 2.50 13.30 11.98
CA ASN A 27 1.15 13.74 12.32
C ASN A 27 0.13 12.59 12.24
N GLY A 28 0.57 11.35 11.95
CA GLY A 28 -0.30 10.19 11.80
C GLY A 28 -1.00 10.11 10.45
N VAL A 29 -0.57 10.87 9.44
CA VAL A 29 -1.20 10.89 8.11
C VAL A 29 -0.43 9.97 7.15
N PRO A 30 -1.09 9.01 6.46
CA PRO A 30 -0.47 8.24 5.39
C PRO A 30 -0.08 9.16 4.22
N VAL A 31 1.19 9.13 3.84
CA VAL A 31 1.74 10.00 2.78
C VAL A 31 2.10 9.22 1.51
N GLU A 32 2.42 7.93 1.66
CA GLU A 32 2.83 7.09 0.54
C GLU A 32 2.28 5.66 0.69
N ARG A 33 2.08 4.99 -0.46
CA ARG A 33 1.59 3.61 -0.55
C ARG A 33 2.43 2.80 -1.52
N TYR A 34 2.80 1.59 -1.09
CA TYR A 34 3.64 0.68 -1.86
C TYR A 34 3.00 -0.70 -2.00
N ALA A 35 3.23 -1.33 -3.16
CA ALA A 35 2.78 -2.68 -3.43
C ALA A 35 3.49 -3.72 -2.54
N SER A 36 2.92 -4.92 -2.46
CA SER A 36 3.49 -6.03 -1.70
C SER A 36 4.88 -6.43 -2.16
N SER A 37 5.15 -6.31 -3.46
CA SER A 37 6.43 -6.62 -4.10
C SER A 37 7.56 -5.64 -3.80
N THR A 38 7.26 -4.44 -3.29
CA THR A 38 8.30 -3.45 -2.95
C THR A 38 9.15 -3.96 -1.78
N LYS A 39 10.47 -3.96 -1.96
CA LYS A 39 11.44 -4.38 -0.93
C LYS A 39 11.49 -3.32 0.19
N PRO A 40 11.43 -3.70 1.48
CA PRO A 40 11.45 -2.72 2.56
C PRO A 40 12.67 -1.79 2.56
N LEU A 41 13.86 -2.30 2.21
CA LEU A 41 15.10 -1.50 2.22
C LEU A 41 15.12 -0.38 1.18
N THR A 42 14.30 -0.44 0.12
CA THR A 42 14.22 0.67 -0.86
C THR A 42 13.36 1.82 -0.37
N LEU A 43 12.76 1.71 0.82
CA LEU A 43 11.93 2.75 1.42
C LEU A 43 12.71 3.68 2.36
N VAL A 44 13.99 3.40 2.62
CA VAL A 44 14.82 4.18 3.55
C VAL A 44 14.89 5.64 3.11
N ASP A 45 15.17 5.91 1.83
CA ASP A 45 15.23 7.28 1.30
C ASP A 45 13.91 8.06 1.47
N SER A 46 12.77 7.38 1.31
CA SER A 46 11.43 7.96 1.53
C SER A 46 11.18 8.27 3.00
N LEU A 47 11.67 7.42 3.92
CA LEU A 47 11.54 7.63 5.36
C LEU A 47 12.41 8.78 5.84
N ASP A 48 13.67 8.85 5.36
CA ASP A 48 14.63 9.90 5.72
C ASP A 48 14.13 11.29 5.30
N SER A 49 13.37 11.38 4.20
CA SER A 49 12.77 12.63 3.73
C SER A 49 11.63 13.16 4.62
N LEU A 50 11.12 12.36 5.56
CA LEU A 50 9.95 12.70 6.40
C LEU A 50 10.31 13.05 7.85
N TRP A 51 11.59 12.97 8.21
CA TRP A 51 12.12 13.32 9.52
C TRP A 51 12.63 14.76 9.52
#